data_AF-A0A6M0A6S4-F1
#
_entry.id   AF-A0A6M0A6S4-F1
#
_cell.length_a   1.000
_cell.length_b   1.000
_cell.length_c   1.000
_cell.angle_alpha   90.00
_cell.angle_beta   90.00
_cell.angle_gamma   90.00
#
_symmetry.space_group_name_H-M   'P 1'
#
loop_
_entity.id
_entity.type
_entity.pdbx_description
1 polymer ?
#
loop_
_entity_poly.entity_id
_entity_poly.type
_entity_poly.pdbx_seq_one_letter_code
_entity_poly.pdbx_strand_id
1 'polypeptide(L)' 'PVDQAIVDGNLVTAPAWPAHPQWLAEFLKVLGTRIEH' A
#
# COMPACT_ATOMS: atom_id res chain seq x y z
N PRO A 1 3.83 7.46 10.82
CA PRO A 1 4.89 6.56 11.33
C PRO A 1 5.73 6.03 10.15
N VAL A 2 6.99 5.59 10.33
CA VAL A 2 7.88 5.19 9.22
C VAL A 2 7.45 3.90 8.51
N ASP A 3 6.56 3.15 9.14
CA ASP A 3 5.97 1.89 8.68
C ASP A 3 4.62 2.07 7.95
N GLN A 4 4.16 3.31 7.75
CA GLN A 4 2.85 3.60 7.17
C GLN A 4 2.93 3.96 5.68
N ALA A 5 1.87 3.62 4.94
CA ALA A 5 1.63 4.11 3.58
C ALA A 5 0.51 5.17 3.57
N ILE A 6 0.53 6.07 2.59
CA ILE A 6 -0.49 7.09 2.37
C ILE A 6 -1.13 6.83 1.00
N VAL A 7 -2.46 6.92 0.96
CA VAL A 7 -3.26 6.78 -0.27
C VAL A 7 -3.95 8.10 -0.56
N ASP A 8 -3.78 8.62 -1.78
CA ASP A 8 -4.50 9.77 -2.31
C ASP A 8 -5.03 9.44 -3.72
N GLY A 9 -6.33 9.16 -3.80
CA GLY A 9 -6.93 8.60 -5.01
C GLY A 9 -6.25 7.29 -5.42
N ASN A 10 -5.58 7.31 -6.57
CA ASN A 10 -4.83 6.15 -7.11
C ASN A 10 -3.32 6.21 -6.79
N LEU A 11 -2.85 7.24 -6.09
CA LEU A 11 -1.45 7.36 -5.70
C LEU A 11 -1.24 6.68 -4.34
N VAL A 12 -0.38 5.66 -4.33
CA VAL A 12 0.07 4.98 -3.10
C VAL A 12 1.55 5.28 -2.87
N THR A 13 1.87 5.94 -1.76
CA THR A 13 3.24 6.37 -1.42
C THR A 13 3.64 5.95 -0.01
N ALA A 14 4.94 5.81 0.25
CA ALA A 14 5.50 5.38 1.51
C ALA A 14 6.90 6.00 1.74
N PRO A 15 7.30 6.25 2.99
CA PRO A 15 8.54 6.98 3.29
C PRO A 15 9.82 6.16 3.02
N ALA A 16 9.80 4.84 3.26
CA ALA A 16 10.93 3.93 3.05
C ALA A 16 10.49 2.46 3.12
N TRP A 17 11.47 1.55 3.00
CA TRP A 17 11.27 0.10 3.03
C TRP A 17 10.55 -0.48 4.26
N PRO A 18 10.57 0.11 5.48
CA PRO A 18 9.77 -0.41 6.60
C PRO A 18 8.26 -0.40 6.33
N ALA A 19 7.79 0.48 5.44
CA ALA A 19 6.39 0.59 5.05
C ALA A 19 5.98 -0.33 3.88
N HIS A 20 6.90 -1.13 3.32
CA HIS A 20 6.59 -2.02 2.18
C HIS A 20 5.36 -2.92 2.40
N PRO A 21 5.14 -3.55 3.58
CA PRO A 21 3.95 -4.38 3.78
C PRO A 21 2.65 -3.59 3.62
N GLN A 22 2.56 -2.39 4.20
CA GLN A 22 1.38 -1.55 4.09
C GLN A 22 1.24 -0.96 2.68
N TRP A 23 2.33 -0.48 2.10
CA TRP A 23 2.35 0.06 0.75
C TRP A 23 1.86 -0.97 -0.28
N LEU A 24 2.36 -2.20 -0.22
CA LEU A 24 1.95 -3.25 -1.16
C LEU A 24 0.49 -3.63 -0.95
N ALA A 25 0.01 -3.69 0.29
CA ALA A 25 -1.39 -3.97 0.58
C ALA A 25 -2.32 -2.89 0.00
N GLU A 26 -2.01 -1.60 0.20
CA GLU A 26 -2.79 -0.50 -0.37
C GLU A 26 -2.70 -0.45 -1.90
N PHE A 27 -1.52 -0.71 -2.47
CA PHE A 27 -1.33 -0.78 -3.91
C PHE A 27 -2.20 -1.87 -4.56
N LEU A 28 -2.25 -3.07 -3.97
CA LEU A 28 -3.10 -4.17 -4.45
C LEU A 28 -4.59 -3.83 -4.36
N LYS A 29 -5.03 -3.09 -3.32
CA LYS A 29 -6.41 -2.59 -3.21
C LYS A 29 -6.75 -1.62 -4.33
N VAL A 30 -5.88 -0.67 -4.63
CA VAL A 30 -6.08 0.30 -5.74
C VAL A 30 -6.16 -0.42 -7.09
N LEU A 31 -5.42 -1.51 -7.28
CA LEU A 31 -5.53 -2.36 -8.47
C LEU A 31 -6.78 -3.25 -8.50
N GLY A 32 -7.59 -3.29 -7.43
CA GLY A 32 -8.76 -4.17 -7.32
C GLY A 32 -8.41 -5.65 -7.14
N THR A 33 -7.21 -5.95 -6.64
CA THR A 33 -6.76 -7.35 -6.46
C THR A 33 -7.52 -7.99 -5.31
N ARG A 34 -8.06 -9.19 -5.55
CA ARG A 34 -8.69 -10.04 -4.53
C ARG A 34 -7.80 -11.25 -4.26
N ILE A 35 -7.49 -11.49 -2.99
CA ILE A 35 -6.70 -12.64 -2.53
C ILE A 35 -7.69 -13.69 -2.00
N GLU A 36 -7.64 -14.90 -2.56
CA GLU A 36 -8.51 -16.03 -2.22
C GLU A 36 -7.66 -17.30 -1.98
N HIS A 37 -8.27 -18.32 -1.38
CA HIS A 37 -7.62 -19.59 -1.00
C HIS A 37 -7.59 -20.60 -2.14
#